data_AF-A0A523TXQ9-F1
#
_entry.id   AF-A0A523TXQ9-F1
#
_cell.length_a   1.000
_cell.length_b   1.000
_cell.length_c   1.000
_cell.angle_alpha   90.00
_cell.angle_beta   90.00
_cell.angle_gamma   90.00
#
_symmetry.space_group_name_H-M   'P 1'
#
loop_
_entity.id
_entity.type
_entity.pdbx_description
1 polymer ?
#
loop_
_entity_poly.entity_id
_entity_poly.type
_entity_poly.pdbx_seq_one_letter_code
_entity_poly.pdbx_strand_id
1 'polypeptide(L)'
;MAGEGKTGDWKKLRNIMGEFGERLHRNAEKTLRRAGEELASDMKTRILDGKDMKPLHGFTIEQKGSSKPLVDDGDMLGSIGVRFIEELAVFVGAHRKTEDGRDLVELHNRENGTRVKVTPKMRAYLRARGFNLKKETTELFIPGRPFIKPAYEDFKDRKVAEKLALQMVEDTLEGKG
;
A
#
# COMPACT_ATOMS: atom_id res chain seq x y z
N MET A 1 -45.72 33.60 -30.08
CA MET A 1 -44.46 33.42 -29.32
C MET A 1 -44.49 32.03 -28.72
N ALA A 2 -44.03 31.03 -29.47
CA ALA A 2 -43.95 29.66 -28.99
C ALA A 2 -42.66 29.55 -28.17
N GLY A 3 -42.78 29.31 -26.87
CA GLY A 3 -41.64 29.02 -26.02
C GLY A 3 -40.94 27.77 -26.56
N GLU A 4 -39.64 27.88 -26.82
CA GLU A 4 -38.79 26.80 -27.30
C GLU A 4 -38.92 25.59 -26.35
N GLY A 5 -39.74 24.62 -26.77
CA GLY A 5 -40.05 23.44 -25.98
C GLY A 5 -38.80 22.56 -25.90
N LYS A 6 -38.33 22.28 -24.68
CA LYS A 6 -37.17 21.41 -24.46
C LYS A 6 -37.45 20.03 -25.09
N THR A 7 -36.64 19.63 -26.07
CA THR A 7 -36.70 18.32 -26.73
C THR A 7 -35.86 17.30 -25.95
N GLY A 8 -36.30 16.03 -25.90
CA GLY A 8 -35.55 14.95 -25.22
C GLY A 8 -36.43 13.83 -24.64
N ASP A 9 -35.81 12.71 -24.28
CA ASP A 9 -36.49 11.60 -23.57
C ASP A 9 -36.54 11.88 -22.05
N TRP A 10 -37.50 12.70 -21.67
CA TRP A 10 -37.74 13.11 -20.27
C TRP A 10 -38.11 11.95 -19.35
N LYS A 11 -38.61 10.84 -19.90
CA LYS A 11 -38.93 9.62 -19.13
C LYS A 11 -37.63 8.90 -18.76
N LYS A 12 -36.74 8.72 -19.73
CA LYS A 12 -35.39 8.16 -19.49
C LYS A 12 -34.59 9.01 -18.51
N LEU A 13 -34.57 10.34 -18.69
CA LEU A 13 -33.87 11.23 -17.77
C LEU A 13 -34.40 11.10 -16.33
N ARG A 14 -35.72 11.11 -16.14
CA ARG A 14 -36.33 10.94 -14.81
C ARG A 14 -35.98 9.59 -14.17
N ASN A 15 -35.94 8.51 -14.95
CA ASN A 15 -35.55 7.20 -14.45
C ASN A 15 -34.06 7.16 -14.05
N ILE A 16 -33.19 7.81 -14.82
CA ILE A 16 -31.76 7.94 -14.48
C ILE A 16 -31.57 8.83 -13.24
N MET A 17 -32.32 9.92 -13.12
CA MET A 17 -32.20 10.84 -11.99
C MET A 17 -32.82 10.30 -10.70
N GLY A 18 -33.85 9.45 -10.79
CA GLY A 18 -34.59 8.94 -9.62
C GLY A 18 -33.74 8.17 -8.62
N GLU A 19 -32.77 7.37 -9.10
CA GLU A 19 -31.85 6.58 -8.27
C GLU A 19 -30.39 7.03 -8.42
N PHE A 20 -30.16 8.22 -9.00
CA PHE A 20 -28.81 8.68 -9.34
C PHE A 20 -27.91 8.75 -8.10
N GLY A 21 -28.40 9.34 -7.02
CA GLY A 21 -27.63 9.50 -5.78
C GLY A 21 -27.18 8.14 -5.20
N GLU A 22 -28.10 7.17 -5.14
CA GLU A 22 -27.78 5.84 -4.63
C GLU A 22 -26.83 5.07 -5.55
N ARG A 23 -27.01 5.18 -6.88
CA ARG A 23 -26.08 4.58 -7.85
C ARG A 23 -24.68 5.18 -7.73
N LEU A 24 -24.60 6.51 -7.66
CA LEU A 24 -23.34 7.22 -7.50
C LEU A 24 -22.62 6.73 -6.23
N HIS A 25 -23.37 6.62 -5.13
CA HIS A 25 -22.83 6.15 -3.87
C HIS A 25 -22.29 4.71 -3.95
N ARG A 26 -23.09 3.76 -4.46
CA ARG A 26 -22.65 2.37 -4.65
C ARG A 26 -21.45 2.23 -5.57
N ASN A 27 -21.44 3.00 -6.66
CA ASN A 27 -20.32 3.02 -7.60
C ASN A 27 -19.07 3.62 -6.96
N ALA A 28 -19.22 4.63 -6.10
CA ALA A 28 -18.11 5.22 -5.35
C ALA A 28 -17.48 4.20 -4.39
N GLU A 29 -18.28 3.46 -3.62
CA GLU A 29 -17.77 2.39 -2.76
C GLU A 29 -17.01 1.31 -3.55
N LYS A 30 -17.58 0.86 -4.68
CA LYS A 30 -16.93 -0.13 -5.56
C LYS A 30 -15.60 0.40 -6.10
N THR A 31 -15.58 1.65 -6.55
CA THR A 31 -14.38 2.31 -7.07
C THR A 31 -13.30 2.48 -6.01
N LEU A 32 -13.66 2.92 -4.80
CA LEU A 32 -12.73 3.04 -3.68
C LEU A 32 -12.12 1.70 -3.29
N ARG A 33 -12.93 0.64 -3.25
CA ARG A 33 -12.45 -0.73 -3.00
C ARG A 33 -11.44 -1.16 -4.06
N ARG A 34 -11.78 -1.00 -5.35
CA ARG A 34 -10.90 -1.36 -6.47
C ARG A 34 -9.60 -0.59 -6.45
N ALA A 35 -9.66 0.73 -6.24
CA ALA A 35 -8.48 1.58 -6.12
C ALA A 35 -7.59 1.13 -4.95
N GLY A 36 -8.19 0.79 -3.80
CA GLY A 36 -7.45 0.26 -2.67
C GLY A 36 -6.80 -1.09 -2.94
N GLU A 37 -7.51 -2.00 -3.63
CA GLU A 37 -7.02 -3.34 -3.97
C GLU A 37 -5.83 -3.28 -4.94
N GLU A 38 -5.89 -2.38 -5.93
CA GLU A 38 -4.78 -2.09 -6.85
C GLU A 38 -3.55 -1.60 -6.08
N LEU A 39 -3.72 -0.61 -5.19
CA LEU A 39 -2.60 -0.11 -4.39
C LEU A 39 -2.03 -1.18 -3.44
N ALA A 40 -2.88 -2.01 -2.83
CA ALA A 40 -2.44 -3.14 -2.02
C ALA A 40 -1.65 -4.17 -2.85
N SER A 41 -2.07 -4.40 -4.10
CA SER A 41 -1.38 -5.27 -5.05
C SER A 41 -0.01 -4.73 -5.42
N ASP A 42 0.11 -3.42 -5.67
CA ASP A 42 1.39 -2.78 -5.94
C ASP A 42 2.36 -2.93 -4.76
N MET A 43 1.88 -2.71 -3.53
CA MET A 43 2.68 -2.89 -2.32
C MET A 43 3.20 -4.33 -2.20
N LYS A 44 2.33 -5.33 -2.43
CA LYS A 44 2.70 -6.76 -2.40
C LYS A 44 3.72 -7.10 -3.48
N THR A 45 3.50 -6.61 -4.70
CA THR A 45 4.40 -6.81 -5.84
C THR A 45 5.79 -6.25 -5.53
N ARG A 46 5.86 -5.05 -4.96
CA ARG A 46 7.14 -4.43 -4.61
C ARG A 46 7.91 -5.18 -3.52
N ILE A 47 7.21 -5.75 -2.54
CA ILE A 47 7.81 -6.65 -1.55
C ILE A 47 8.37 -7.90 -2.21
N LEU A 48 7.64 -8.50 -3.15
CA LEU A 48 8.03 -9.74 -3.84
C LEU A 48 9.21 -9.54 -4.81
N ASP A 49 9.24 -8.40 -5.50
CA ASP A 49 10.24 -8.09 -6.51
C ASP A 49 11.49 -7.48 -5.90
N GLY A 50 11.39 -6.87 -4.71
CA GLY A 50 12.51 -6.22 -4.02
C GLY A 50 13.09 -5.02 -4.80
N LYS A 51 12.29 -4.45 -5.72
CA LYS A 51 12.71 -3.33 -6.56
C LYS A 51 13.11 -2.13 -5.70
N ASP A 52 14.24 -1.52 -6.02
CA ASP A 52 14.85 -0.37 -5.31
C ASP A 52 15.30 -0.65 -3.86
N MET A 53 15.33 -1.92 -3.45
CA MET A 53 15.80 -2.34 -2.14
C MET A 53 17.30 -2.69 -2.16
N LYS A 54 18.04 -2.28 -1.12
CA LYS A 54 19.45 -2.70 -0.99
C LYS A 54 19.55 -4.22 -0.80
N PRO A 55 20.51 -4.89 -1.46
CA PRO A 55 20.69 -6.33 -1.33
C PRO A 55 21.00 -6.72 0.12
N LEU A 56 20.60 -7.94 0.48
CA LEU A 56 20.99 -8.52 1.77
C LEU A 56 22.49 -8.82 1.78
N HIS A 57 23.11 -8.70 2.95
CA HIS A 57 24.49 -9.11 3.13
C HIS A 57 24.60 -10.64 2.99
N GLY A 58 25.69 -11.17 2.41
CA GLY A 58 25.86 -12.61 2.14
C GLY A 58 25.60 -13.50 3.36
N PHE A 59 26.10 -13.10 4.53
CA PHE A 59 25.78 -13.75 5.81
C PHE A 59 24.28 -13.85 6.12
N THR A 60 23.50 -12.81 5.85
CA THR A 60 22.04 -12.84 6.06
C THR A 60 21.37 -13.74 5.04
N ILE A 61 21.86 -13.79 3.81
CA ILE A 61 21.36 -14.70 2.75
C ILE A 61 21.60 -16.15 3.14
N GLU A 62 22.78 -16.48 3.63
CA GLU A 62 23.13 -17.84 4.11
C GLU A 62 22.23 -18.28 5.26
N GLN A 63 21.94 -17.38 6.21
CA GLN A 63 21.05 -17.70 7.33
C GLN A 63 19.58 -17.83 6.91
N LYS A 64 19.14 -17.00 5.97
CA LYS A 64 17.75 -16.91 5.52
C LYS A 64 17.41 -17.95 4.44
N GLY A 65 18.41 -18.42 3.69
CA GLY A 65 18.20 -19.24 2.50
C GLY A 65 17.61 -18.49 1.29
N SER A 66 17.45 -17.16 1.38
CA SER A 66 16.90 -16.34 0.30
C SER A 66 17.58 -14.96 0.25
N SER A 67 17.81 -14.48 -0.97
CA SER A 67 18.39 -13.16 -1.23
C SER A 67 17.37 -12.02 -1.22
N LYS A 68 16.06 -12.34 -1.22
CA LYS A 68 14.98 -11.36 -1.28
C LYS A 68 14.79 -10.65 0.06
N PRO A 69 14.88 -9.32 0.10
CA PRO A 69 14.54 -8.57 1.31
C PRO A 69 13.07 -8.73 1.69
N LEU A 70 12.74 -8.63 2.98
CA LEU A 70 11.36 -8.63 3.54
C LEU A 70 10.53 -9.91 3.40
N VAL A 71 10.95 -10.88 2.58
CA VAL A 71 10.23 -12.16 2.42
C VAL A 71 10.89 -13.22 3.30
N ASP A 72 10.47 -13.35 4.56
CA ASP A 72 10.94 -14.41 5.47
C ASP A 72 9.91 -15.55 5.53
N ASP A 73 8.72 -15.25 6.07
CA ASP A 73 7.50 -16.06 6.01
C ASP A 73 6.38 -15.13 5.52
N GLY A 74 5.48 -15.57 4.65
CA GLY A 74 4.48 -14.73 3.95
C GLY A 74 3.51 -13.90 4.83
N ASP A 75 3.70 -13.88 6.15
CA ASP A 75 2.92 -13.13 7.15
C ASP A 75 2.84 -11.62 6.85
N MET A 76 3.94 -11.00 6.40
CA MET A 76 3.92 -9.58 6.01
C MET A 76 3.05 -9.34 4.77
N LEU A 77 3.14 -10.21 3.75
CA LEU A 77 2.31 -10.11 2.56
C LEU A 77 0.83 -10.32 2.88
N GLY A 78 0.52 -11.27 3.77
CA GLY A 78 -0.82 -11.53 4.26
C GLY A 78 -1.40 -10.36 5.08
N SER A 79 -0.54 -9.59 5.75
CA SER A 79 -0.99 -8.43 6.54
C SER A 79 -1.44 -7.23 5.70
N ILE A 80 -1.05 -7.15 4.42
CA ILE A 80 -1.39 -6.02 3.55
C ILE A 80 -2.78 -6.20 2.96
N GLY A 81 -3.63 -5.20 3.14
CA GLY A 81 -4.93 -5.16 2.47
C GLY A 81 -5.62 -3.82 2.56
N VAL A 82 -6.94 -3.88 2.34
CA VAL A 82 -7.83 -2.73 2.26
C VAL A 82 -8.91 -2.85 3.33
N ARG A 83 -9.24 -1.74 4.00
CA ARG A 83 -10.41 -1.66 4.88
C ARG A 83 -11.07 -0.30 4.77
N PHE A 84 -12.39 -0.25 4.85
CA PHE A 84 -13.10 1.01 4.97
C PHE A 84 -12.85 1.60 6.36
N ILE A 85 -12.56 2.89 6.41
CA ILE A 85 -12.45 3.66 7.66
C ILE A 85 -13.64 4.59 7.84
N GLU A 86 -14.22 5.03 6.72
CA GLU A 86 -15.48 5.74 6.61
C GLU A 86 -16.20 5.23 5.36
N GLU A 87 -17.44 5.64 5.15
CA GLU A 87 -18.27 5.21 4.02
C GLU A 87 -17.59 5.43 2.66
N LEU A 88 -16.97 6.60 2.46
CA LEU A 88 -16.25 6.95 1.23
C LEU A 88 -14.74 7.14 1.47
N ALA A 89 -14.17 6.38 2.42
CA ALA A 89 -12.73 6.39 2.66
C ALA A 89 -12.18 5.00 2.99
N VAL A 90 -11.10 4.63 2.29
CA VAL A 90 -10.40 3.35 2.49
C VAL A 90 -8.99 3.57 3.02
N PHE A 91 -8.60 2.72 3.97
CA PHE A 91 -7.22 2.55 4.40
C PHE A 91 -6.60 1.40 3.62
N VAL A 92 -5.38 1.63 3.11
CA VAL A 92 -4.57 0.63 2.42
C VAL A 92 -3.22 0.50 3.13
N GLY A 93 -2.89 -0.70 3.58
CA GLY A 93 -1.63 -0.95 4.28
C GLY A 93 -1.63 -2.23 5.09
N ALA A 94 -0.63 -2.38 5.96
CA ALA A 94 -0.55 -3.51 6.88
C ALA A 94 -1.58 -3.37 8.02
N HIS A 95 -2.38 -4.41 8.24
CA HIS A 95 -3.48 -4.42 9.21
C HIS A 95 -3.10 -4.84 10.63
N ARG A 96 -1.86 -5.31 10.85
CA ARG A 96 -1.44 -5.77 12.18
C ARG A 96 -1.31 -4.56 13.12
N LYS A 97 -2.14 -4.54 14.15
CA LYS A 97 -2.01 -3.65 15.30
C LYS A 97 -1.84 -4.49 16.56
N THR A 98 -0.67 -4.41 17.15
CA THR A 98 -0.47 -4.56 18.59
C THR A 98 -1.10 -3.34 19.28
N GLU A 99 -1.78 -3.54 20.42
CA GLU A 99 -2.41 -2.43 21.19
C GLU A 99 -1.42 -1.29 21.50
N ASP A 100 -0.12 -1.60 21.55
CA ASP A 100 0.96 -0.68 21.90
C ASP A 100 1.56 0.11 20.71
N GLY A 101 1.04 -0.06 19.48
CA GLY A 101 1.52 0.70 18.31
C GLY A 101 2.91 0.32 17.77
N ARG A 102 3.50 -0.78 18.25
CA ARG A 102 4.85 -1.25 17.85
C ARG A 102 4.95 -1.56 16.36
N ASP A 103 3.85 -2.00 15.73
CA ASP A 103 3.80 -2.29 14.29
C ASP A 103 4.03 -1.06 13.40
N LEU A 104 3.55 0.13 13.78
CA LEU A 104 3.75 1.35 13.01
C LEU A 104 5.21 1.82 13.03
N VAL A 105 5.86 1.69 14.20
CA VAL A 105 7.29 1.98 14.37
C VAL A 105 8.12 1.01 13.55
N GLU A 106 7.75 -0.27 13.55
CA GLU A 106 8.40 -1.28 12.71
C GLU A 106 8.23 -1.03 11.22
N LEU A 107 7.03 -0.63 10.78
CA LEU A 107 6.75 -0.25 9.39
C LEU A 107 7.60 0.96 8.97
N HIS A 108 7.68 1.98 9.83
CA HIS A 108 8.50 3.16 9.62
C HIS A 108 9.99 2.82 9.52
N ASN A 109 10.49 1.99 10.43
CA ASN A 109 11.88 1.51 10.42
C ASN A 109 12.18 0.68 9.17
N ARG A 110 11.22 -0.10 8.68
CA ARG A 110 11.35 -0.83 7.42
C ARG A 110 11.40 0.10 6.22
N GLU A 111 10.56 1.13 6.16
CA GLU A 111 10.55 2.07 5.03
C GLU A 111 11.84 2.91 4.98
N ASN A 112 12.30 3.45 6.11
CA ASN A 112 13.38 4.44 6.17
C ASN A 112 14.75 3.87 6.59
N GLY A 113 14.78 2.66 7.15
CA GLY A 113 15.96 2.10 7.79
C GLY A 113 16.07 2.52 9.26
N THR A 114 16.97 1.86 9.98
CA THR A 114 17.13 2.10 11.42
C THR A 114 18.59 1.97 11.86
N ARG A 115 18.92 2.65 12.96
CA ARG A 115 20.23 2.55 13.61
C ARG A 115 20.08 1.77 14.90
N VAL A 116 20.81 0.67 14.99
CA VAL A 116 20.79 -0.20 16.16
C VAL A 116 22.07 -0.01 16.95
N LYS A 117 21.93 0.34 18.22
CA LYS A 117 23.07 0.45 19.14
C LYS A 117 23.73 -0.92 19.33
N VAL A 118 25.04 -0.97 19.15
CA VAL A 118 25.83 -2.20 19.31
C VAL A 118 25.94 -2.54 20.78
N THR A 119 25.28 -3.62 21.19
CA THR A 119 25.44 -4.17 22.53
C THR A 119 26.70 -5.04 22.64
N PRO A 120 27.29 -5.21 23.84
CA PRO A 120 28.42 -6.13 24.04
C PRO A 120 28.09 -7.56 23.56
N LYS A 121 26.87 -8.03 23.80
CA LYS A 121 26.38 -9.34 23.34
C LYS A 121 26.34 -9.43 21.82
N MET A 122 25.82 -8.40 21.12
CA MET A 122 25.82 -8.35 19.66
C MET A 122 27.25 -8.31 19.09
N ARG A 123 28.16 -7.56 19.73
CA ARG A 123 29.57 -7.50 19.32
C ARG A 123 30.25 -8.87 19.44
N ALA A 124 30.02 -9.59 20.55
CA ALA A 124 30.54 -10.94 20.74
C ALA A 124 29.97 -11.92 19.71
N TYR A 125 28.66 -11.83 19.44
CA TYR A 125 27.97 -12.65 18.44
C TYR A 125 28.51 -12.43 17.02
N LEU A 126 28.71 -11.17 16.62
CA LEU A 126 29.26 -10.82 15.31
C LEU A 126 30.71 -11.27 15.19
N ARG A 127 31.53 -11.09 16.23
CA ARG A 127 32.91 -11.59 16.29
C ARG A 127 32.99 -13.10 16.12
N ALA A 128 32.12 -13.86 16.79
CA ALA A 128 32.06 -15.32 16.66
C ALA A 128 31.70 -15.78 15.23
N ARG A 129 31.09 -14.91 14.42
CA ARG A 129 30.73 -15.15 13.02
C ARG A 129 31.70 -14.52 12.02
N GLY A 130 32.85 -14.05 12.48
CA GLY A 130 33.89 -13.44 11.64
C GLY A 130 33.72 -11.93 11.38
N PHE A 131 32.69 -11.28 11.93
CA PHE A 131 32.45 -9.84 11.79
C PHE A 131 33.03 -9.06 12.98
N ASN A 132 34.29 -8.64 12.83
CA ASN A 132 34.98 -7.85 13.85
C ASN A 132 34.63 -6.36 13.72
N LEU A 133 33.77 -5.87 14.61
CA LEU A 133 33.46 -4.44 14.71
C LEU A 133 34.58 -3.70 15.45
N LYS A 134 35.01 -2.55 14.91
CA LYS A 134 35.92 -1.61 15.58
C LYS A 134 35.34 -1.19 16.94
N LYS A 135 36.20 -0.86 17.91
CA LYS A 135 35.74 -0.49 19.26
C LYS A 135 34.87 0.78 19.23
N GLU A 136 35.16 1.67 18.29
CA GLU A 136 34.49 2.95 18.06
C GLU A 136 33.13 2.78 17.35
N THR A 137 32.86 1.62 16.74
CA THR A 137 31.55 1.33 16.13
C THR A 137 30.52 1.07 17.22
N THR A 138 29.77 2.11 17.58
CA THR A 138 28.71 2.07 18.60
C THR A 138 27.33 1.82 18.02
N GLU A 139 27.15 1.97 16.70
CA GLU A 139 25.88 1.77 16.00
C GLU A 139 26.08 1.01 14.69
N LEU A 140 25.06 0.25 14.30
CA LEU A 140 24.93 -0.36 12.97
C LEU A 140 23.75 0.25 12.24
N PHE A 141 23.97 0.63 10.99
CA PHE A 141 22.91 1.12 10.12
C PHE A 141 22.32 -0.03 9.31
N ILE A 142 21.03 -0.29 9.52
CA ILE A 142 20.24 -1.23 8.73
C ILE A 142 19.50 -0.38 7.69
N PRO A 143 19.81 -0.56 6.38
CA PRO A 143 19.15 0.24 5.35
C PRO A 143 17.65 -0.07 5.28
N GLY A 144 16.86 0.92 4.89
CA GLY A 144 15.44 0.75 4.61
C GLY A 144 15.17 -0.17 3.42
N ARG A 145 13.93 -0.61 3.33
CA ARG A 145 13.34 -1.46 2.29
C ARG A 145 11.99 -0.81 1.94
N PRO A 146 12.01 0.30 1.18
CA PRO A 146 10.81 1.07 0.94
C PRO A 146 9.87 0.31 0.00
N PHE A 147 8.63 0.11 0.43
CA PHE A 147 7.60 -0.55 -0.37
C PHE A 147 6.29 0.23 -0.39
N ILE A 148 6.04 1.11 0.58
CA ILE A 148 4.79 1.85 0.69
C ILE A 148 4.82 3.09 -0.16
N LYS A 149 5.78 3.99 0.11
CA LYS A 149 5.84 5.29 -0.54
C LYS A 149 6.00 5.13 -2.04
N PRO A 150 6.97 4.36 -2.55
CA PRO A 150 7.14 4.33 -3.99
C PRO A 150 6.06 3.48 -4.68
N ALA A 151 5.39 2.53 -4.02
CA ALA A 151 4.18 1.90 -4.58
C ALA A 151 3.04 2.91 -4.73
N TYR A 152 2.86 3.82 -3.76
CA TYR A 152 1.91 4.91 -3.88
C TYR A 152 2.25 5.90 -4.99
N GLU A 153 3.53 6.24 -5.16
CA GLU A 153 3.96 7.10 -6.28
C GLU A 153 3.67 6.42 -7.63
N ASP A 154 4.03 5.14 -7.81
CA ASP A 154 3.73 4.39 -9.03
C ASP A 154 2.22 4.29 -9.31
N PHE A 155 1.41 4.09 -8.26
CA PHE A 155 -0.06 4.10 -8.35
C PHE A 155 -0.60 5.46 -8.80
N LYS A 156 -0.09 6.54 -8.22
CA LYS A 156 -0.46 7.92 -8.54
C LYS A 156 -0.09 8.28 -9.97
N ASP A 157 1.13 7.94 -10.39
CA ASP A 157 1.66 8.25 -11.72
C ASP A 157 0.90 7.50 -12.83
N ARG A 158 0.39 6.29 -12.54
CA ARG A 158 -0.50 5.55 -13.45
C ARG A 158 -1.91 6.14 -13.55
N LYS A 159 -2.26 7.11 -12.70
CA LYS A 159 -3.58 7.77 -12.64
C LYS A 159 -4.73 6.78 -12.46
N VAL A 160 -4.50 5.71 -11.70
CA VAL A 160 -5.48 4.63 -11.51
C VAL A 160 -6.77 5.18 -10.88
N ALA A 161 -6.65 6.01 -9.85
CA ALA A 161 -7.80 6.62 -9.17
C ALA A 161 -8.61 7.53 -10.11
N GLU A 162 -7.95 8.36 -10.91
CA GLU A 162 -8.63 9.25 -11.88
C GLU A 162 -9.42 8.43 -12.91
N LYS A 163 -8.80 7.38 -13.48
CA LYS A 163 -9.44 6.51 -14.46
C LYS A 163 -10.66 5.78 -13.88
N LEU A 164 -10.53 5.23 -12.66
CA LEU A 164 -11.64 4.55 -12.00
C LEU A 164 -12.76 5.53 -11.62
N ALA A 165 -12.43 6.76 -11.22
CA ALA A 165 -13.42 7.80 -10.93
C ALA A 165 -14.19 8.24 -12.19
N LEU A 166 -13.53 8.37 -13.34
CA LEU A 166 -14.21 8.63 -14.62
C LEU A 166 -15.16 7.50 -14.98
N GLN A 167 -14.70 6.24 -14.90
CA GLN A 167 -15.54 5.07 -15.16
C GLN A 167 -16.75 5.03 -14.21
N MET A 168 -16.56 5.36 -12.93
CA MET A 168 -17.64 5.43 -11.94
C MET A 168 -18.73 6.43 -12.35
N VAL A 169 -18.33 7.61 -12.83
CA VAL A 169 -19.28 8.64 -13.30
C VAL A 169 -20.02 8.15 -14.55
N GLU A 170 -19.30 7.57 -15.51
CA GLU A 170 -19.89 7.01 -16.73
C GLU A 170 -20.90 5.90 -16.41
N ASP A 171 -20.51 4.93 -15.57
CA ASP A 171 -21.40 3.83 -15.14
C ASP A 171 -22.67 4.40 -14.48
N THR A 172 -22.51 5.42 -13.62
CA THR A 172 -23.64 6.08 -12.96
C THR A 172 -24.58 6.77 -13.95
N LEU A 173 -24.04 7.48 -14.95
CA LEU A 173 -24.83 8.16 -15.98
C LEU A 173 -25.55 7.19 -16.92
N GLU A 174 -24.94 6.03 -17.17
CA GLU A 174 -25.55 4.95 -17.94
C GLU A 174 -26.60 4.15 -17.13
N GLY A 175 -26.76 4.47 -15.84
CA GLY A 175 -27.66 3.78 -14.94
C GLY A 175 -27.16 2.40 -14.48
N LYS A 176 -25.88 2.10 -14.71
CA LYS A 176 -25.19 0.92 -14.20
C LYS A 176 -24.79 1.17 -12.74
N GLY A 177 -25.01 0.18 -11.88
CA GLY A 177 -24.79 0.32 -10.43
C GLY A 177 -24.86 -0.99 -9.70
#